data_AF-A0A3D5KN17-F1
#
_entry.id   AF-A0A3D5KN17-F1
#
_cell.length_a   1.000
_cell.length_b   1.000
_cell.length_c   1.000
_cell.angle_alpha   90.00
_cell.angle_beta   90.00
_cell.angle_gamma   90.00
#
_symmetry.space_group_name_H-M   'P 1'
#
loop_
_entity.id
_entity.type
_entity.pdbx_description
1 polymer ?
#
loop_
_entity_poly.entity_id
_entity_poly.type
_entity_poly.pdbx_seq_one_letter_code
_entity_poly.pdbx_strand_id
1 'polypeptide(L)'
;MAKNSDAVSVGLTEHEMFVAATVGITRMLKVIKEGRNHTYGSTDKDNWQRHIEGAFGECAVAKYLKIFWMGGRFDKIGGPDVGIYEVRTADKEYKRLILHPEDKDDSLFIFVTGLHGKYRLRGWIQCSE
;
A
#
# COMPACT_ATOMS: atom_id res chain seq x y z
N MET A 1 -27.24 -7.21 -7.60
CA MET A 1 -25.82 -7.53 -7.33
C MET A 1 -25.01 -7.11 -8.56
N ALA A 2 -24.39 -5.93 -8.54
CA ALA A 2 -23.54 -5.49 -9.64
C ALA A 2 -22.25 -6.33 -9.64
N LYS A 3 -22.02 -7.09 -10.70
CA LYS A 3 -20.73 -7.73 -10.95
C LYS A 3 -19.73 -6.62 -11.24
N ASN A 4 -18.83 -6.35 -10.30
CA ASN A 4 -17.75 -5.38 -10.50
C ASN A 4 -16.70 -6.03 -11.43
N SER A 5 -16.86 -5.83 -12.74
CA SER A 5 -16.04 -6.45 -13.80
C SER A 5 -14.70 -5.74 -14.06
N ASP A 6 -14.41 -4.64 -13.38
CA ASP A 6 -13.39 -3.68 -13.86
C ASP A 6 -12.11 -3.65 -13.01
N ALA A 7 -11.95 -4.55 -12.04
CA ALA A 7 -10.75 -4.62 -11.21
C ALA A 7 -9.59 -5.28 -11.97
N VAL A 8 -8.49 -4.53 -12.16
CA VAL A 8 -7.30 -5.05 -12.84
C VAL A 8 -6.47 -5.91 -11.89
N SER A 9 -6.11 -7.12 -12.33
CA SER A 9 -5.25 -8.03 -11.56
C SER A 9 -3.78 -7.82 -11.92
N VAL A 10 -2.93 -7.76 -10.88
CA VAL A 10 -1.47 -7.59 -11.00
C VAL A 10 -0.79 -8.67 -10.17
N GLY A 11 0.11 -9.41 -10.81
CA GLY A 11 1.01 -10.36 -10.16
C GLY A 11 2.42 -9.80 -10.06
N LEU A 12 3.02 -9.91 -8.88
CA LEU A 12 4.44 -9.65 -8.67
C LEU A 12 5.25 -10.92 -8.93
N THR A 13 6.41 -10.75 -9.53
CA THR A 13 7.46 -11.78 -9.63
C THR A 13 8.15 -11.94 -8.28
N GLU A 14 8.86 -13.04 -8.09
CA GLU A 14 9.65 -13.28 -6.86
C GLU A 14 10.67 -12.17 -6.60
N HIS A 15 11.32 -11.65 -7.65
CA HIS A 15 12.27 -10.55 -7.52
C HIS A 15 11.59 -9.24 -7.12
N GLU A 16 10.44 -8.91 -7.72
CA GLU A 16 9.66 -7.73 -7.31
C GLU A 16 9.19 -7.84 -5.86
N MET A 17 8.76 -9.03 -5.45
CA MET A 17 8.42 -9.33 -4.05
C MET A 17 9.64 -9.20 -3.14
N PHE A 18 10.81 -9.69 -3.53
CA PHE A 18 12.02 -9.55 -2.73
C PHE A 18 12.35 -8.07 -2.49
N VAL A 19 12.40 -7.26 -3.55
CA VAL A 19 12.67 -5.82 -3.46
C VAL A 19 11.62 -5.14 -2.56
N ALA A 20 10.33 -5.36 -2.81
CA ALA A 20 9.26 -4.73 -2.02
C ALA A 20 9.24 -5.22 -0.55
N ALA A 21 9.65 -6.47 -0.28
CA ALA A 21 9.73 -6.99 1.07
C ALA A 21 10.83 -6.29 1.85
N THR A 22 11.99 -6.01 1.23
CA THR A 22 13.06 -5.25 1.90
C THR A 22 12.59 -3.86 2.33
N VAL A 23 11.76 -3.20 1.53
CA VAL A 23 11.13 -1.91 1.87
C VAL A 23 10.23 -2.05 3.10
N GLY A 24 9.34 -3.04 3.11
CA GLY A 24 8.47 -3.33 4.25
C GLY A 24 9.25 -3.65 5.53
N ILE A 25 10.32 -4.44 5.40
CA ILE A 25 11.24 -4.78 6.50
C ILE A 25 11.90 -3.52 7.05
N THR A 26 12.46 -2.66 6.20
CA THR A 26 13.08 -1.40 6.62
C THR A 26 12.10 -0.48 7.35
N ARG A 27 10.84 -0.40 6.88
CA ARG A 27 9.77 0.37 7.55
C ARG A 27 9.50 -0.15 8.95
N MET A 28 9.41 -1.47 9.13
CA MET A 28 9.18 -2.08 10.44
C MET A 28 10.38 -1.92 11.38
N LEU A 29 11.61 -2.08 10.88
CA LEU A 29 12.82 -1.83 11.67
C LEU A 29 12.86 -0.39 12.21
N LYS A 30 12.42 0.59 11.42
CA LYS A 30 12.30 1.98 11.87
C LYS A 30 11.27 2.15 12.98
N VAL A 31 10.10 1.53 12.85
CA VAL A 31 9.04 1.52 13.90
C VAL A 31 9.57 0.94 15.21
N ILE A 32 10.27 -0.20 15.15
CA ILE A 32 10.90 -0.85 16.31
C ILE A 32 11.93 0.07 16.95
N LYS A 33 12.85 0.64 16.14
CA LYS A 33 13.92 1.51 16.62
C LYS A 33 13.39 2.77 17.31
N GLU A 34 12.28 3.33 16.81
CA GLU A 34 11.67 4.54 17.35
C GLU A 34 10.66 4.26 18.47
N GLY A 35 10.39 3.00 18.80
CA GLY A 35 9.44 2.63 19.87
C GLY A 35 8.02 3.14 19.62
N ARG A 36 7.59 3.27 18.35
CA ARG A 36 6.27 3.81 18.03
C ARG A 36 5.17 2.84 18.47
N ASN A 37 4.14 3.39 19.11
CA ASN A 37 2.93 2.64 19.48
C ASN A 37 2.12 2.26 18.23
N HIS A 38 1.44 1.11 18.31
CA HIS A 38 0.51 0.66 17.28
C HIS A 38 -0.64 1.66 17.10
N THR A 39 -0.98 1.93 15.84
CA THR A 39 -2.13 2.76 15.47
C THR A 39 -3.23 1.92 14.83
N TYR A 40 -4.48 2.37 14.93
CA TYR A 40 -5.63 1.87 14.17
C TYR A 40 -5.88 0.35 14.23
N GLY A 41 -5.86 -0.23 15.44
CA GLY A 41 -6.22 -1.64 15.68
C GLY A 41 -5.14 -2.65 15.26
N SER A 42 -3.93 -2.17 14.93
CA SER A 42 -2.79 -3.05 14.64
C SER A 42 -2.35 -3.79 15.91
N THR A 43 -2.08 -5.08 15.79
CA THR A 43 -1.46 -5.86 16.88
C THR A 43 0.01 -6.12 16.55
N ASP A 44 0.83 -6.37 17.57
CA ASP A 44 2.24 -6.78 17.38
C ASP A 44 2.40 -7.98 16.44
N LYS A 45 1.40 -8.86 16.40
CA LYS A 45 1.44 -10.11 15.62
C LYS A 45 1.38 -9.87 14.12
N ASP A 46 0.70 -8.83 13.67
CA ASP A 46 0.42 -8.61 12.25
C ASP A 46 1.24 -7.45 11.66
N ASN A 47 2.08 -6.78 12.48
CA ASN A 47 2.72 -5.53 12.09
C ASN A 47 3.73 -5.71 10.94
N TRP A 48 4.55 -6.76 11.00
CA TRP A 48 5.46 -7.13 9.91
C TRP A 48 4.70 -7.41 8.61
N GLN A 49 3.64 -8.21 8.70
CA GLN A 49 2.82 -8.54 7.54
C GLN A 49 2.20 -7.29 6.94
N ARG A 50 1.65 -6.38 7.76
CA ARG A 50 1.05 -5.13 7.30
C ARG A 50 2.05 -4.25 6.54
N HIS A 51 3.27 -4.11 7.04
CA HIS A 51 4.30 -3.32 6.36
C HIS A 51 4.77 -3.94 5.04
N ILE A 52 4.95 -5.26 5.01
CA ILE A 52 5.38 -5.99 3.81
C ILE A 52 4.27 -5.99 2.76
N GLU A 53 3.03 -6.32 3.14
CA GLU A 53 1.88 -6.33 2.23
C GLU A 53 1.53 -4.93 1.73
N GLY A 54 1.70 -3.89 2.56
CA GLY A 54 1.61 -2.50 2.13
C GLY A 54 2.58 -2.20 0.99
N ALA A 55 3.86 -2.53 1.18
CA ALA A 55 4.90 -2.34 0.17
C ALA A 55 4.67 -3.18 -1.10
N PHE A 56 4.12 -4.39 -0.97
CA PHE A 56 3.72 -5.20 -2.13
C PHE A 56 2.59 -4.54 -2.92
N GLY A 57 1.57 -4.01 -2.24
CA GLY A 57 0.49 -3.27 -2.90
C GLY A 57 0.98 -2.04 -3.65
N GLU A 58 1.91 -1.27 -3.06
CA GLU A 58 2.57 -0.14 -3.72
C GLU A 58 3.34 -0.59 -4.98
N CYS A 59 4.14 -1.65 -4.86
CA CYS A 59 4.87 -2.21 -5.99
C CYS A 59 3.93 -2.66 -7.12
N ALA A 60 2.79 -3.27 -6.78
CA ALA A 60 1.79 -3.68 -7.76
C ALA A 60 1.16 -2.49 -8.50
N VAL A 61 0.89 -1.38 -7.80
CA VAL A 61 0.42 -0.13 -8.40
C VAL A 61 1.48 0.46 -9.33
N ALA A 62 2.73 0.54 -8.88
CA ALA A 62 3.84 1.04 -9.68
C ALA A 62 4.02 0.24 -10.97
N LYS A 63 3.96 -1.10 -10.88
CA LYS A 63 4.04 -2.01 -12.02
C LYS A 63 2.91 -1.76 -13.03
N TYR A 64 1.68 -1.63 -12.55
CA TYR A 64 0.53 -1.36 -13.42
C TYR A 64 0.64 -0.01 -14.14
N LEU A 65 1.03 1.04 -13.41
CA LEU A 65 1.19 2.40 -13.94
C LEU A 65 2.50 2.61 -14.73
N LYS A 66 3.38 1.59 -14.78
CA LYS A 66 4.71 1.66 -15.38
C LYS A 66 5.58 2.79 -14.80
N ILE A 67 5.44 3.00 -13.49
CA ILE A 67 6.23 3.96 -12.72
C ILE A 67 7.41 3.22 -12.10
N PHE A 68 8.61 3.77 -12.25
CA PHE A 68 9.77 3.26 -11.54
C PHE A 68 9.59 3.48 -10.03
N TRP A 69 9.74 2.42 -9.24
CA TRP A 69 9.48 2.43 -7.80
C TRP A 69 10.62 1.76 -7.05
N MET A 70 11.18 2.50 -6.09
CA MET A 70 12.23 2.02 -5.17
C MET A 70 11.76 2.01 -3.72
N GLY A 71 10.44 1.89 -3.51
CA GLY A 71 9.90 1.64 -2.17
C GLY A 71 9.28 2.83 -1.43
N GLY A 72 8.97 3.93 -2.12
CA GLY A 72 8.25 5.09 -1.56
C GLY A 72 8.93 5.78 -0.37
N ARG A 73 8.86 7.12 -0.28
CA ARG A 73 9.29 7.89 0.92
C ARG A 73 10.77 7.74 1.36
N PHE A 74 11.68 7.26 0.53
CA PHE A 74 13.12 7.18 0.88
C PHE A 74 13.81 8.54 0.91
N ASP A 75 13.34 9.49 0.10
CA ASP A 75 13.97 10.81 -0.11
C ASP A 75 13.25 11.95 0.65
N LYS A 76 11.96 11.82 0.93
CA LYS A 76 11.16 12.82 1.64
C LYS A 76 10.26 12.22 2.70
N ILE A 77 10.40 12.70 3.94
CA ILE A 77 9.44 12.44 5.01
C ILE A 77 8.07 12.98 4.55
N GLY A 78 7.10 12.08 4.39
CA GLY A 78 5.74 12.44 3.96
C GLY A 78 5.53 12.59 2.44
N GLY A 79 6.44 12.05 1.63
CA GLY A 79 6.23 11.90 0.19
C GLY A 79 5.16 10.85 -0.16
N PRO A 80 4.63 10.88 -1.39
CA PRO A 80 3.68 9.88 -1.89
C PRO A 80 4.30 8.48 -2.00
N ASP A 81 3.44 7.46 -1.97
CA ASP A 81 3.86 6.06 -1.98
C ASP A 81 4.34 5.60 -3.37
N VAL A 82 3.63 6.01 -4.42
CA VAL A 82 3.93 5.69 -5.83
C VAL A 82 3.71 6.92 -6.72
N GLY A 83 4.76 7.56 -7.21
CA GLY A 83 4.61 8.74 -8.07
C GLY A 83 3.94 9.90 -7.31
N ILE A 84 2.67 10.17 -7.59
CA ILE A 84 1.83 11.14 -6.84
C ILE A 84 0.74 10.47 -6.00
N TYR A 85 0.66 9.15 -6.03
CA TYR A 85 -0.42 8.36 -5.46
C TYR A 85 -0.07 7.85 -4.07
N GLU A 86 -1.07 7.85 -3.19
CA GLU A 86 -1.07 7.14 -1.91
C GLU A 86 -1.74 5.79 -2.10
N VAL A 87 -1.19 4.71 -1.55
CA VAL A 87 -1.70 3.36 -1.78
C VAL A 87 -2.28 2.79 -0.49
N ARG A 88 -3.51 2.26 -0.58
CA ARG A 88 -4.18 1.57 0.51
C ARG A 88 -4.35 0.10 0.16
N THR A 89 -3.66 -0.77 0.89
CA THR A 89 -3.70 -2.22 0.68
C THR A 89 -4.57 -2.90 1.74
N ALA A 90 -5.43 -3.81 1.31
CA ALA A 90 -6.24 -4.66 2.17
C ALA A 90 -6.15 -6.14 1.76
N ASP A 91 -6.14 -7.02 2.75
CA ASP A 91 -6.05 -8.48 2.57
C ASP A 91 -7.30 -9.09 1.90
N LYS A 92 -8.48 -8.53 2.18
CA LYS A 92 -9.77 -9.11 1.78
C LYS A 92 -10.49 -8.29 0.74
N GLU A 93 -11.07 -9.00 -0.22
CA GLU A 93 -11.79 -8.43 -1.36
C GLU A 93 -13.00 -7.56 -1.00
N TYR A 94 -13.67 -7.83 0.11
CA TYR A 94 -14.87 -7.10 0.55
C TYR A 94 -14.54 -5.85 1.38
N LYS A 95 -13.27 -5.63 1.73
CA LYS A 95 -12.86 -4.41 2.44
C LYS A 95 -13.01 -3.21 1.51
N ARG A 96 -13.11 -2.04 2.14
CA ARG A 96 -13.29 -0.76 1.46
C ARG A 96 -12.07 0.11 1.74
N LEU A 97 -11.82 1.06 0.85
CA LEU A 97 -10.87 2.13 1.11
C LEU A 97 -11.38 2.95 2.30
N ILE A 98 -10.48 3.19 3.25
CA ILE A 98 -10.72 4.02 4.44
C ILE A 98 -9.83 5.24 4.28
N LEU A 99 -10.44 6.43 4.31
CA LEU A 99 -9.77 7.70 4.46
C LEU A 99 -9.81 8.08 5.93
N HIS A 100 -8.73 8.66 6.42
CA HIS A 100 -8.63 9.16 7.78
C HIS A 100 -8.73 10.70 7.79
N PRO A 101 -9.22 11.33 8.88
CA PRO A 101 -9.35 12.78 8.96
C PRO A 101 -8.03 13.55 8.77
N GLU A 102 -6.89 12.91 9.04
CA GLU A 102 -5.54 13.47 8.84
C GLU A 102 -4.95 13.23 7.43
N ASP A 103 -5.66 12.51 6.56
CA ASP A 103 -5.25 12.34 5.17
C ASP A 103 -5.34 13.70 4.44
N LYS A 104 -4.39 13.98 3.55
CA LYS A 104 -4.30 15.28 2.87
C LYS A 104 -5.44 15.44 1.86
N ASP A 105 -6.07 16.62 1.86
CA ASP A 105 -7.23 16.94 1.03
C ASP A 105 -6.97 16.94 -0.48
N ASP A 106 -5.71 16.90 -0.94
CA ASP A 106 -5.37 16.83 -2.37
C ASP A 106 -4.76 15.48 -2.79
N SER A 107 -4.71 14.50 -1.88
CA SER A 107 -4.09 13.21 -2.16
C SER A 107 -4.96 12.32 -3.03
N LEU A 108 -4.33 11.67 -4.02
CA LEU A 108 -4.94 10.64 -4.86
C LEU A 108 -4.69 9.26 -4.25
N PHE A 109 -5.74 8.64 -3.72
CA PHE A 109 -5.66 7.32 -3.09
C PHE A 109 -6.05 6.21 -4.06
N ILE A 110 -5.19 5.22 -4.23
CA ILE A 110 -5.48 4.00 -4.98
C ILE A 110 -5.77 2.86 -4.00
N PHE A 111 -6.91 2.18 -4.19
CA PHE A 111 -7.27 1.03 -3.40
C PHE A 111 -6.83 -0.28 -4.05
N VAL A 112 -6.11 -1.09 -3.28
CA VAL A 112 -5.58 -2.37 -3.70
C VAL A 112 -6.05 -3.45 -2.72
N THR A 113 -6.56 -4.56 -3.25
CA THR A 113 -6.88 -5.74 -2.44
C THR A 113 -6.07 -6.95 -2.87
N GLY A 114 -5.56 -7.73 -1.93
CA GLY A 114 -4.79 -8.93 -2.23
C GLY A 114 -3.77 -9.25 -1.15
N LEU A 115 -3.07 -10.37 -1.35
CA LEU A 115 -2.01 -10.85 -0.48
C LEU A 115 -0.97 -11.60 -1.29
N HIS A 116 0.25 -11.71 -0.74
CA HIS A 116 1.27 -12.64 -1.22
C HIS A 116 1.61 -12.47 -2.71
N GLY A 117 1.81 -11.22 -3.14
CA GLY A 117 2.22 -10.93 -4.52
C GLY A 117 1.08 -10.94 -5.55
N LYS A 118 -0.18 -11.20 -5.13
CA LYS A 118 -1.36 -11.23 -6.01
C LYS A 118 -2.33 -10.14 -5.61
N TYR A 119 -2.46 -9.11 -6.43
CA TYR A 119 -3.25 -7.92 -6.12
C TYR A 119 -4.28 -7.59 -7.19
N ARG A 120 -5.34 -6.91 -6.76
CA ARG A 120 -6.37 -6.32 -7.59
C ARG A 120 -6.44 -4.82 -7.31
N LEU A 121 -6.25 -4.02 -8.33
CA LEU A 121 -6.48 -2.58 -8.28
C LEU A 121 -7.99 -2.35 -8.42
N ARG A 122 -8.61 -1.84 -7.36
CA ARG A 122 -10.07 -1.73 -7.24
C ARG A 122 -10.62 -0.40 -7.74
N GLY A 123 -9.81 0.64 -7.77
CA GLY A 123 -10.20 2.00 -8.11
C GLY A 123 -9.37 3.03 -7.37
N TRP A 124 -9.74 4.29 -7.55
CA TRP A 124 -9.08 5.42 -6.91
C TRP A 124 -10.10 6.46 -6.47
N ILE A 125 -9.73 7.29 -5.50
CA ILE A 125 -10.48 8.45 -5.07
C ILE A 125 -9.50 9.61 -4.88
N GLN A 126 -9.92 10.81 -5.27
CA GLN A 126 -9.28 12.05 -4.89
C GLN A 126 -9.96 12.54 -3.62
N CYS A 127 -9.19 12.80 -2.56
CA CYS A 127 -9.72 13.64 -1.49
C CYS A 127 -10.03 15.01 -2.12
N SER A 128 -11.17 15.60 -1.80
CA SER A 128 -11.50 16.98 -2.13
C SER A 128 -12.39 17.49 -1.01
N GLU A 129 -12.27 18.76 -0.65
CA GLU A 129 -13.19 19.43 0.30
C GLU A 129 -14.67 19.27 -0.10
#